data_AF-A0A0A0LRB5-F1
#
_entry.id   AF-A0A0A0LRB5-F1
#
_cell.length_a   1.000
_cell.length_b   1.000
_cell.length_c   1.000
_cell.angle_alpha   90.00
_cell.angle_beta   90.00
_cell.angle_gamma   90.00
#
_symmetry.space_group_name_H-M   'P 1'
#
loop_
_entity.id
_entity.type
_entity.pdbx_description
1 polymer ?
#
loop_
_entity_poly.entity_id
_entity_poly.type
_entity_poly.pdbx_seq_one_letter_code
_entity_poly.pdbx_strand_id
1 'polypeptide(L)'
;MGGGGGGGDSGGGSSSSSSHSRSRVGTRNSWNKMEKALNDAIARSVVGKYFKLEARNTCFTKELRAGLATFLTMAYIITVNANILTDSGGTCSMADCSAPVNGTATPDCMLKPNPGYENCLSKIKSDLMVGTVLSAMIGSFAMGVLANLPLGLAPAMGPNAYLAYNLVGFHGSGPIKYQTALAVFLVEACLFIAVSALGIRAKLAKFIPNSVRYACAAGIGLFIAFVGLQAHQGLGLIGPDSATLVTLTACSRTNLETGECLGGKMQSATFWLGSIGFVIMAYGLMKDLKGSMIYGIVFVTLVSWFRGTAVTYFPHSPLGDERYNYFRKVVDFHKIEKTAGVVSFNGFNTTEVWVALATLFYIDVLATTGTLYTMAEIGGFVNERGTFEGEYMAYIVDGCSSVVATLLGVSPIATYVESSAGIREGGRTGITAIVVSFCFMMSLFFTPLLSSVPPWAIGPSLVMVGVMMMKVVKEVEWGNVKESVPAFVTMVLMPLTYSIANGIVGGIGVYVALSLYDNVLRLMKWLMKMKKVVATEQNQVSATAANTELISVV
;
A
#
# COMPACT_ATOMS: atom_id res chain seq x y z
N MET A 1 68.35 16.05 -5.87
CA MET A 1 69.42 15.02 -5.92
C MET A 1 68.72 13.73 -6.35
N GLY A 2 68.62 13.40 -7.64
CA GLY A 2 69.70 12.95 -8.53
C GLY A 2 69.47 11.45 -8.76
N GLY A 3 68.75 11.05 -9.81
CA GLY A 3 69.26 10.46 -11.06
C GLY A 3 68.30 9.32 -11.46
N GLY A 4 67.99 8.97 -12.71
CA GLY A 4 68.67 9.16 -13.98
C GLY A 4 69.03 7.77 -14.56
N GLY A 5 68.31 7.32 -15.61
CA GLY A 5 68.61 6.14 -16.43
C GLY A 5 67.39 5.23 -16.63
N GLY A 6 66.94 4.82 -17.82
CA GLY A 6 67.50 4.91 -19.17
C GLY A 6 67.46 3.54 -19.85
N GLY A 7 66.57 3.36 -20.84
CA GLY A 7 66.73 2.43 -21.96
C GLY A 7 66.04 1.06 -21.88
N GLY A 8 65.26 0.74 -22.92
CA GLY A 8 64.79 -0.63 -23.20
C GLY A 8 63.58 -0.72 -24.14
N ASP A 9 63.69 -0.19 -25.35
CA ASP A 9 62.77 -0.50 -26.45
C ASP A 9 63.06 -1.91 -26.98
N SER A 10 62.03 -2.76 -27.07
CA SER A 10 62.04 -3.96 -27.91
C SER A 10 60.66 -4.12 -28.53
N GLY A 11 60.57 -3.76 -29.82
CA GLY A 11 59.39 -3.95 -30.64
C GLY A 11 59.20 -5.40 -31.09
N GLY A 12 57.94 -5.73 -31.37
CA GLY A 12 57.55 -6.92 -32.12
C GLY A 12 56.34 -7.63 -31.53
N GLY A 13 55.17 -7.53 -32.18
CA GLY A 13 54.08 -8.47 -31.93
C GLY A 13 52.65 -7.94 -32.10
N SER A 14 52.18 -7.96 -33.34
CA SER A 14 50.81 -8.33 -33.71
C SER A 14 49.63 -7.55 -33.12
N SER A 15 49.20 -6.58 -33.92
CA SER A 15 47.82 -6.16 -34.18
C SER A 15 46.79 -7.32 -34.19
N SER A 16 46.01 -7.49 -33.12
CA SER A 16 44.75 -8.26 -33.19
C SER A 16 43.71 -7.99 -32.08
N SER A 17 43.97 -7.07 -31.13
CA SER A 17 43.08 -6.82 -29.98
C SER A 17 42.26 -5.51 -30.03
N SER A 18 42.42 -4.69 -31.08
CA SER A 18 41.79 -3.37 -31.18
C SER A 18 40.45 -3.32 -31.96
N SER A 19 40.02 -4.43 -32.58
CA SER A 19 38.76 -4.49 -33.35
C SER A 19 37.54 -4.79 -32.48
N HIS A 20 37.69 -5.52 -31.37
CA HIS A 20 36.59 -5.89 -30.47
C HIS A 20 36.23 -4.80 -29.44
N SER A 21 37.15 -3.88 -29.11
CA SER A 21 36.86 -2.73 -28.24
C SER A 21 36.25 -1.54 -28.99
N ARG A 22 36.65 -1.31 -30.26
CA ARG A 22 36.07 -0.26 -31.12
C ARG A 22 34.63 -0.54 -31.54
N SER A 23 34.24 -1.81 -31.73
CA SER A 23 32.87 -2.16 -32.14
C SER A 23 31.82 -1.95 -31.02
N ARG A 24 32.16 -2.21 -29.75
CA ARG A 24 31.30 -1.93 -28.58
C ARG A 24 31.18 -0.43 -28.27
N VAL A 25 32.23 0.35 -28.53
CA VAL A 25 32.21 1.81 -28.35
C VAL A 25 31.41 2.50 -29.47
N GLY A 26 31.54 2.04 -30.72
CA GLY A 26 30.76 2.54 -31.86
C GLY A 26 29.25 2.28 -31.72
N THR A 27 28.86 1.08 -31.28
CA THR A 27 27.45 0.74 -31.03
C THR A 27 26.88 1.55 -29.87
N ARG A 28 27.56 1.66 -28.71
CA ARG A 28 27.07 2.43 -27.56
C ARG A 28 26.85 3.92 -27.89
N ASN A 29 27.69 4.51 -28.73
CA ASN A 29 27.49 5.88 -29.23
C ASN A 29 26.30 6.00 -30.20
N SER A 30 26.01 4.97 -30.98
CA SER A 30 24.84 4.93 -31.87
C SER A 30 23.52 4.84 -31.08
N TRP A 31 23.48 4.00 -30.04
CA TRP A 31 22.30 3.86 -29.16
C TRP A 31 21.99 5.15 -28.40
N ASN A 32 23.01 5.82 -27.84
CA ASN A 32 22.84 7.10 -27.15
C ASN A 32 22.33 8.21 -28.11
N LYS A 33 22.80 8.22 -29.36
CA LYS A 33 22.32 9.17 -30.38
C LYS A 33 20.86 8.91 -30.75
N MET A 34 20.49 7.64 -30.91
CA MET A 34 19.11 7.24 -31.22
C MET A 34 18.15 7.55 -30.06
N GLU A 35 18.57 7.27 -28.82
CA GLU A 35 17.82 7.63 -27.61
C GLU A 35 17.60 9.15 -27.52
N LYS A 36 18.65 9.94 -27.78
CA LYS A 36 18.54 11.41 -27.78
C LYS A 36 17.61 11.91 -28.88
N ALA A 37 17.73 11.39 -30.10
CA ALA A 37 16.86 11.76 -31.22
C ALA A 37 15.38 11.42 -30.95
N LEU A 38 15.11 10.25 -30.35
CA LEU A 38 13.76 9.85 -29.95
C LEU A 38 13.21 10.78 -28.86
N ASN A 39 14.00 11.08 -27.84
CA ASN A 39 13.60 11.98 -26.77
C ASN A 39 13.28 13.39 -27.29
N ASP A 40 14.13 13.94 -28.16
CA ASP A 40 13.94 15.27 -28.75
C ASP A 40 12.70 15.31 -29.68
N ALA A 41 12.47 14.23 -30.44
CA ALA A 41 11.29 14.11 -31.29
C ALA A 41 9.98 14.05 -30.49
N ILE A 42 9.97 13.26 -29.41
CA ILE A 42 8.78 13.12 -28.55
C ILE A 42 8.55 14.39 -27.74
N ALA A 43 9.59 15.05 -27.24
CA ALA A 43 9.47 16.32 -26.50
C ALA A 43 8.77 17.40 -27.33
N ARG A 44 9.08 17.50 -28.63
CA ARG A 44 8.47 18.48 -29.56
C ARG A 44 7.06 18.09 -30.03
N SER A 45 6.70 16.82 -29.88
CA SER A 45 5.39 16.30 -30.30
C SER A 45 4.24 16.81 -29.43
N VAL A 46 3.00 16.57 -29.88
CA VAL A 46 1.79 16.87 -29.11
C VAL A 46 1.79 16.16 -27.75
N VAL A 47 2.31 14.94 -27.71
CA VAL A 47 2.46 14.14 -26.48
C VAL A 47 3.41 14.85 -25.51
N GLY A 48 4.59 15.27 -25.97
CA GLY A 48 5.57 15.96 -25.12
C GLY A 48 5.07 17.28 -24.56
N LYS A 49 4.28 18.02 -25.34
CA LYS A 49 3.61 19.26 -24.91
C LYS A 49 2.51 19.01 -23.88
N TYR A 50 1.66 17.99 -24.10
CA TYR A 50 0.59 17.63 -23.18
C TYR A 50 1.14 17.20 -21.80
N PHE A 51 2.13 16.31 -21.79
CA PHE A 51 2.77 15.82 -20.57
C PHE A 51 3.76 16.81 -19.95
N LYS A 52 4.00 17.95 -20.59
CA LYS A 52 4.92 19.01 -20.13
C LYS A 52 6.35 18.50 -19.87
N LEU A 53 6.88 17.65 -20.76
CA LEU A 53 8.18 16.98 -20.61
C LEU A 53 9.34 17.98 -20.35
N GLU A 54 9.42 19.03 -21.18
CA GLU A 54 10.45 20.06 -21.05
C GLU A 54 10.29 20.86 -19.74
N ALA A 55 9.06 21.29 -19.40
CA ALA A 55 8.80 22.07 -18.19
C ALA A 55 9.08 21.29 -16.90
N ARG A 56 8.91 19.96 -16.92
CA ARG A 56 9.17 19.07 -15.78
C ARG A 56 10.60 18.50 -15.76
N ASN A 57 11.47 18.94 -16.68
CA ASN A 57 12.87 18.50 -16.79
C ASN A 57 13.01 16.97 -16.85
N THR A 58 12.23 16.31 -17.71
CA THR A 58 12.25 14.86 -17.91
C THR A 58 12.21 14.47 -19.39
N CYS A 59 12.49 13.20 -19.69
CA CYS A 59 12.59 12.67 -21.05
C CYS A 59 11.79 11.36 -21.17
N PHE A 60 11.34 11.03 -22.38
CA PHE A 60 10.50 9.85 -22.62
C PHE A 60 11.13 8.54 -22.14
N THR A 61 12.41 8.30 -22.44
CA THR A 61 13.10 7.08 -21.98
C THR A 61 13.27 7.01 -20.46
N LYS A 62 13.34 8.17 -19.80
CA LYS A 62 13.38 8.27 -18.34
C LYS A 62 12.04 7.89 -17.72
N GLU A 63 10.94 8.40 -18.29
CA GLU A 63 9.57 8.06 -17.88
C GLU A 63 9.28 6.55 -18.10
N LEU A 64 9.76 5.96 -19.20
CA LEU A 64 9.62 4.53 -19.44
C LEU A 64 10.33 3.69 -18.37
N ARG A 65 11.57 4.06 -18.01
CA ARG A 65 12.33 3.39 -16.94
C ARG A 65 11.70 3.58 -15.58
N ALA A 66 11.20 4.79 -15.30
CA ALA A 66 10.48 5.08 -14.07
C ALA A 66 9.19 4.26 -13.95
N GLY A 67 8.41 4.16 -15.02
CA GLY A 67 7.18 3.35 -15.04
C GLY A 67 7.46 1.87 -14.85
N LEU A 68 8.51 1.33 -15.48
CA LEU A 68 8.96 -0.03 -15.23
C LEU A 68 9.39 -0.22 -13.77
N ALA A 69 10.16 0.72 -13.20
CA ALA A 69 10.58 0.62 -11.80
C ALA A 69 9.38 0.62 -10.84
N THR A 70 8.40 1.50 -11.05
CA THR A 70 7.15 1.55 -10.28
C THR A 70 6.34 0.26 -10.43
N PHE A 71 6.18 -0.26 -11.65
CA PHE A 71 5.46 -1.52 -11.84
C PHE A 71 6.17 -2.67 -11.13
N LEU A 72 7.50 -2.75 -11.22
CA LEU A 72 8.28 -3.81 -10.58
C LEU A 72 8.15 -3.74 -9.04
N THR A 73 8.04 -2.57 -8.44
CA THR A 73 7.80 -2.45 -7.00
C THR A 73 6.35 -2.72 -6.61
N MET A 74 5.39 -2.52 -7.51
CA MET A 74 3.96 -2.76 -7.26
C MET A 74 3.47 -4.16 -7.63
N ALA A 75 4.17 -4.91 -8.50
CA ALA A 75 3.66 -6.13 -9.12
C ALA A 75 3.16 -7.21 -8.14
N TYR A 76 3.71 -7.23 -6.92
CA TYR A 76 3.27 -8.14 -5.85
C TYR A 76 1.78 -7.97 -5.51
N ILE A 77 1.18 -6.81 -5.79
CA ILE A 77 -0.21 -6.48 -5.52
C ILE A 77 -1.19 -7.46 -6.15
N ILE A 78 -0.85 -7.97 -7.32
CA ILE A 78 -1.70 -8.87 -8.10
C ILE A 78 -2.06 -10.08 -7.26
N THR A 79 -1.06 -10.68 -6.61
CA THR A 79 -1.25 -11.87 -5.78
C THR A 79 -1.67 -11.53 -4.35
N VAL A 80 -1.14 -10.45 -3.76
CA VAL A 80 -1.49 -10.07 -2.38
C VAL A 80 -2.96 -9.72 -2.23
N ASN A 81 -3.48 -8.87 -3.12
CA ASN A 81 -4.88 -8.45 -3.05
C ASN A 81 -5.80 -9.67 -3.10
N ALA A 82 -5.56 -10.56 -4.06
CA ALA A 82 -6.31 -11.79 -4.21
C ALA A 82 -6.20 -12.70 -2.97
N ASN A 83 -5.02 -12.86 -2.38
CA ASN A 83 -4.85 -13.68 -1.16
C ASN A 83 -5.64 -13.11 0.02
N ILE A 84 -5.54 -11.80 0.30
CA ILE A 84 -6.24 -11.18 1.44
C ILE A 84 -7.75 -11.24 1.25
N LEU A 85 -8.26 -10.92 0.06
CA LEU A 85 -9.70 -10.97 -0.19
C LEU A 85 -10.25 -12.41 -0.22
N THR A 86 -9.44 -13.39 -0.59
CA THR A 86 -9.84 -14.82 -0.55
C THR A 86 -9.98 -15.32 0.90
N ASP A 87 -9.22 -14.78 1.86
CA ASP A 87 -9.37 -15.11 3.29
C ASP A 87 -10.76 -14.76 3.83
N SER A 88 -11.47 -13.82 3.20
CA SER A 88 -12.85 -13.49 3.57
C SER A 88 -13.85 -14.58 3.13
N GLY A 89 -13.41 -15.57 2.36
CA GLY A 89 -14.28 -16.53 1.67
C GLY A 89 -14.90 -16.02 0.36
N GLY A 90 -14.73 -14.73 0.03
CA GLY A 90 -15.28 -14.11 -1.18
C GLY A 90 -16.78 -14.38 -1.37
N THR A 91 -17.15 -14.80 -2.58
CA THR A 91 -18.51 -15.22 -2.93
C THR A 91 -18.78 -16.72 -2.71
N CYS A 92 -17.81 -17.48 -2.20
CA CYS A 92 -18.01 -18.89 -1.88
C CYS A 92 -18.94 -19.04 -0.67
N SER A 93 -19.81 -20.04 -0.72
CA SER A 93 -20.79 -20.31 0.34
C SER A 93 -20.78 -21.78 0.73
N MET A 94 -21.58 -22.15 1.74
CA MET A 94 -21.79 -23.55 2.12
C MET A 94 -22.26 -24.45 0.96
N ALA A 95 -22.86 -23.88 -0.10
CA ALA A 95 -23.28 -24.63 -1.28
C ALA A 95 -22.11 -25.15 -2.13
N ASP A 96 -20.93 -24.52 -2.04
CA ASP A 96 -19.73 -24.94 -2.75
C ASP A 96 -18.96 -26.05 -1.99
N CYS A 97 -19.35 -26.36 -0.75
CA CYS A 97 -18.74 -27.44 0.03
C CYS A 97 -19.10 -28.81 -0.56
N SER A 98 -18.10 -29.68 -0.72
CA SER A 98 -18.36 -31.09 -1.04
C SER A 98 -19.02 -31.75 0.17
N ALA A 99 -20.20 -32.35 -0.03
CA ALA A 99 -20.88 -33.10 1.01
C ALA A 99 -20.05 -34.33 1.42
N PRO A 100 -19.88 -34.60 2.72
CA PRO A 100 -19.31 -35.87 3.17
C PRO A 100 -20.22 -37.02 2.71
N VAL A 101 -19.63 -38.19 2.43
CA VAL A 101 -20.30 -39.38 1.86
C VAL A 101 -21.56 -39.81 2.65
N ASN A 102 -21.69 -39.41 3.92
CA ASN A 102 -22.81 -39.70 4.81
C ASN A 102 -23.40 -38.44 5.51
N GLY A 103 -23.67 -37.33 4.81
CA GLY A 103 -24.40 -36.22 5.44
C GLY A 103 -24.55 -34.94 4.62
N THR A 104 -25.34 -34.00 5.14
CA THR A 104 -25.43 -32.61 4.66
C THR A 104 -24.20 -31.82 5.10
N ALA A 105 -23.75 -30.87 4.27
CA ALA A 105 -22.63 -29.99 4.61
C ALA A 105 -22.98 -29.13 5.84
N THR A 106 -22.17 -29.23 6.89
CA THR A 106 -22.28 -28.39 8.09
C THR A 106 -21.53 -27.06 7.88
N PRO A 107 -21.88 -25.98 8.61
CA PRO A 107 -21.21 -24.68 8.49
C PRO A 107 -19.68 -24.73 8.72
N ASP A 108 -19.23 -25.73 9.46
CA ASP A 108 -17.81 -26.04 9.67
C ASP A 108 -17.04 -26.31 8.37
N CYS A 109 -17.71 -26.61 7.25
CA CYS A 109 -17.07 -26.90 5.97
C CYS A 109 -16.31 -25.70 5.38
N MET A 110 -16.61 -24.48 5.83
CA MET A 110 -15.92 -23.25 5.43
C MET A 110 -14.69 -22.97 6.28
N LEU A 111 -14.63 -23.51 7.50
CA LEU A 111 -13.51 -23.35 8.43
C LEU A 111 -12.56 -24.55 8.41
N LYS A 112 -13.04 -25.73 8.00
CA LYS A 112 -12.26 -26.97 7.88
C LYS A 112 -11.84 -27.20 6.43
N PRO A 113 -10.69 -27.87 6.18
CA PRO A 113 -10.24 -28.20 4.83
C PRO A 113 -11.29 -29.03 4.08
N ASN A 114 -11.88 -28.47 3.03
CA ASN A 114 -12.87 -29.14 2.18
C ASN A 114 -12.50 -28.93 0.71
N PRO A 115 -12.37 -30.00 -0.09
CA PRO A 115 -11.87 -29.89 -1.46
C PRO A 115 -12.79 -29.07 -2.38
N GLY A 116 -14.11 -29.11 -2.18
CA GLY A 116 -15.06 -28.31 -2.96
C GLY A 116 -14.95 -26.82 -2.66
N TYR A 117 -14.88 -26.48 -1.37
CA TYR A 117 -14.73 -25.10 -0.92
C TYR A 117 -13.37 -24.52 -1.35
N GLU A 118 -12.29 -25.28 -1.20
CA GLU A 118 -10.94 -24.86 -1.61
C GLU A 118 -10.82 -24.66 -3.14
N ASN A 119 -11.52 -25.46 -3.95
CA ASN A 119 -11.58 -25.22 -5.40
C ASN A 119 -12.32 -23.91 -5.70
N CYS A 120 -13.45 -23.65 -5.02
CA CYS A 120 -14.14 -22.37 -5.14
C CYS A 120 -13.22 -21.19 -4.79
N LEU A 121 -12.48 -21.27 -3.67
CA LEU A 121 -11.51 -20.26 -3.27
C LEU A 121 -10.39 -20.08 -4.31
N SER A 122 -9.89 -21.16 -4.91
CA SER A 122 -8.87 -21.08 -5.96
C SER A 122 -9.37 -20.37 -7.23
N LYS A 123 -10.64 -20.57 -7.59
CA LYS A 123 -11.28 -19.85 -8.70
C LYS A 123 -11.46 -18.38 -8.37
N ILE A 124 -12.02 -18.05 -7.21
CA ILE A 124 -12.17 -16.67 -6.75
C ILE A 124 -10.83 -15.95 -6.68
N LYS A 125 -9.78 -16.61 -6.17
CA LYS A 125 -8.44 -16.04 -6.14
C LYS A 125 -7.97 -15.63 -7.55
N SER A 126 -8.24 -16.47 -8.55
CA SER A 126 -7.88 -16.17 -9.94
C SER A 126 -8.72 -15.01 -10.51
N ASP A 127 -10.02 -14.98 -10.22
CA ASP A 127 -10.92 -13.87 -10.57
C ASP A 127 -10.44 -12.53 -9.96
N LEU A 128 -10.08 -12.54 -8.68
CA LEU A 128 -9.59 -11.37 -7.96
C LEU A 128 -8.25 -10.89 -8.49
N MET A 129 -7.36 -11.77 -8.96
CA MET A 129 -6.12 -11.35 -9.64
C MET A 129 -6.45 -10.57 -10.92
N VAL A 130 -7.34 -11.10 -11.75
CA VAL A 130 -7.76 -10.43 -13.00
C VAL A 130 -8.43 -9.09 -12.68
N GLY A 131 -9.33 -9.06 -11.68
CA GLY A 131 -9.96 -7.82 -11.20
C GLY A 131 -8.94 -6.79 -10.69
N THR A 132 -7.90 -7.24 -9.99
CA THR A 132 -6.80 -6.38 -9.49
C THR A 132 -6.04 -5.77 -10.66
N VAL A 133 -5.69 -6.58 -11.66
CA VAL A 133 -4.93 -6.12 -12.81
C VAL A 133 -5.74 -5.14 -13.66
N LEU A 134 -7.00 -5.46 -13.97
CA LEU A 134 -7.87 -4.60 -14.77
C LEU A 134 -8.15 -3.27 -14.07
N SER A 135 -8.44 -3.31 -12.77
CA SER A 135 -8.70 -2.10 -11.99
C SER A 135 -7.45 -1.22 -11.89
N ALA A 136 -6.28 -1.80 -11.58
CA ALA A 136 -5.00 -1.07 -11.52
C ALA A 136 -4.59 -0.48 -12.89
N MET A 137 -4.85 -1.22 -13.98
CA MET A 137 -4.65 -0.76 -15.34
C MET A 137 -5.49 0.47 -15.66
N ILE A 138 -6.81 0.41 -15.41
CA ILE A 138 -7.74 1.52 -15.69
C ILE A 138 -7.39 2.73 -14.82
N GLY A 139 -7.15 2.52 -13.52
CA GLY A 139 -6.82 3.61 -12.60
C GLY A 139 -5.49 4.27 -12.91
N SER A 140 -4.43 3.49 -13.17
CA SER A 140 -3.12 4.04 -13.53
C SER A 140 -3.15 4.75 -14.88
N PHE A 141 -3.93 4.24 -15.85
CA PHE A 141 -4.11 4.90 -17.14
C PHE A 141 -4.82 6.24 -16.97
N ALA A 142 -5.93 6.27 -16.24
CA ALA A 142 -6.68 7.49 -15.98
C ALA A 142 -5.86 8.52 -15.20
N MET A 143 -5.03 8.08 -14.22
CA MET A 143 -4.14 8.96 -13.47
C MET A 143 -3.07 9.57 -14.37
N GLY A 144 -2.50 8.75 -15.26
CA GLY A 144 -1.54 9.22 -16.24
C GLY A 144 -2.13 10.22 -17.21
N VAL A 145 -3.26 9.91 -17.83
CA VAL A 145 -3.87 10.76 -18.86
C VAL A 145 -4.48 12.02 -18.24
N LEU A 146 -5.34 11.90 -17.23
CA LEU A 146 -6.18 13.02 -16.76
C LEU A 146 -5.47 13.93 -15.75
N ALA A 147 -4.76 13.34 -14.78
CA ALA A 147 -4.07 14.11 -13.74
C ALA A 147 -2.63 14.47 -14.15
N ASN A 148 -2.05 13.76 -15.13
CA ASN A 148 -0.65 13.90 -15.53
C ASN A 148 0.29 13.80 -14.31
N LEU A 149 0.14 12.77 -13.50
CA LEU A 149 1.01 12.50 -12.34
C LEU A 149 1.68 11.13 -12.47
N PRO A 150 2.94 10.97 -12.01
CA PRO A 150 3.71 9.72 -12.13
C PRO A 150 3.31 8.69 -11.07
N LEU A 151 2.01 8.48 -10.87
CA LEU A 151 1.47 7.73 -9.74
C LEU A 151 0.75 6.47 -10.24
N GLY A 152 1.21 5.31 -9.76
CA GLY A 152 0.55 4.03 -9.97
C GLY A 152 -0.63 3.87 -8.99
N LEU A 153 -1.75 3.42 -9.53
CA LEU A 153 -2.98 3.15 -8.80
C LEU A 153 -3.24 1.66 -8.79
N ALA A 154 -3.60 1.10 -7.64
CA ALA A 154 -4.00 -0.29 -7.49
C ALA A 154 -4.94 -0.45 -6.27
N PRO A 155 -5.65 -1.59 -6.13
CA PRO A 155 -6.54 -1.84 -5.00
C PRO A 155 -5.84 -1.66 -3.64
N ALA A 156 -6.44 -0.93 -2.72
CA ALA A 156 -5.80 -0.46 -1.50
C ALA A 156 -5.73 -1.53 -0.41
N MET A 157 -4.53 -1.73 0.17
CA MET A 157 -4.29 -2.74 1.21
C MET A 157 -5.08 -2.54 2.50
N GLY A 158 -5.31 -1.28 2.89
CA GLY A 158 -6.08 -0.98 4.10
C GLY A 158 -7.54 -1.44 4.00
N PRO A 159 -8.29 -0.94 3.00
CA PRO A 159 -9.65 -1.42 2.70
C PRO A 159 -9.73 -2.93 2.48
N ASN A 160 -8.72 -3.57 1.88
CA ASN A 160 -8.67 -5.03 1.73
C ASN A 160 -8.75 -5.77 3.06
N ALA A 161 -7.87 -5.42 3.99
CA ALA A 161 -7.81 -6.08 5.28
C ALA A 161 -9.04 -5.75 6.13
N TYR A 162 -9.55 -4.51 6.04
CA TYR A 162 -10.79 -4.15 6.71
C TYR A 162 -11.98 -4.96 6.17
N LEU A 163 -12.09 -5.13 4.85
CA LEU A 163 -13.11 -6.01 4.25
C LEU A 163 -12.95 -7.44 4.73
N ALA A 164 -11.77 -8.01 4.55
CA ALA A 164 -11.53 -9.43 4.76
C ALA A 164 -11.72 -9.84 6.22
N TYR A 165 -11.32 -8.98 7.16
CA TYR A 165 -11.20 -9.38 8.55
C TYR A 165 -12.13 -8.66 9.53
N ASN A 166 -12.63 -7.46 9.19
CA ASN A 166 -13.53 -6.72 10.08
C ASN A 166 -14.98 -6.72 9.60
N LEU A 167 -15.23 -6.60 8.28
CA LEU A 167 -16.57 -6.60 7.70
C LEU A 167 -17.11 -8.00 7.45
N VAL A 168 -16.41 -8.75 6.59
CA VAL A 168 -16.83 -10.09 6.15
C VAL A 168 -16.33 -11.15 7.10
N GLY A 169 -15.18 -10.91 7.75
CA GLY A 169 -14.55 -11.87 8.63
C GLY A 169 -13.94 -13.06 7.89
N PHE A 170 -13.09 -13.80 8.60
CA PHE A 170 -12.41 -14.97 8.04
C PHE A 170 -13.43 -16.01 7.59
N HIS A 171 -13.41 -16.38 6.30
CA HIS A 171 -14.40 -17.24 5.65
C HIS A 171 -15.87 -16.86 5.90
N GLY A 172 -16.18 -15.56 6.02
CA GLY A 172 -17.56 -15.09 6.17
C GLY A 172 -18.10 -15.18 7.60
N SER A 173 -17.24 -15.27 8.61
CA SER A 173 -17.62 -15.30 10.04
C SER A 173 -18.17 -13.96 10.56
N GLY A 174 -18.04 -12.90 9.78
CA GLY A 174 -18.40 -11.54 10.16
C GLY A 174 -19.89 -11.21 9.97
N PRO A 175 -20.29 -10.00 10.37
CA PRO A 175 -21.69 -9.55 10.32
C PRO A 175 -22.25 -9.38 8.90
N ILE A 176 -21.39 -9.06 7.93
CA ILE A 176 -21.82 -8.63 6.60
C ILE A 176 -21.28 -9.59 5.53
N LYS A 177 -22.14 -10.01 4.60
CA LYS A 177 -21.73 -10.84 3.46
C LYS A 177 -20.85 -10.06 2.48
N TYR A 178 -19.95 -10.75 1.77
CA TYR A 178 -19.05 -10.15 0.79
C TYR A 178 -19.76 -9.27 -0.26
N GLN A 179 -20.91 -9.72 -0.77
CA GLN A 179 -21.67 -8.97 -1.79
C GLN A 179 -22.20 -7.62 -1.27
N THR A 180 -22.61 -7.59 0.01
CA THR A 180 -23.06 -6.37 0.66
C THR A 180 -21.88 -5.46 0.98
N ALA A 181 -20.73 -6.02 1.39
CA ALA A 181 -19.51 -5.24 1.61
C ALA A 181 -19.04 -4.53 0.32
N LEU A 182 -19.13 -5.18 -0.85
CA LEU A 182 -18.89 -4.53 -2.14
C LEU A 182 -19.91 -3.42 -2.43
N ALA A 183 -21.18 -3.58 -2.05
CA ALA A 183 -22.15 -2.50 -2.18
C ALA A 183 -21.80 -1.27 -1.33
N VAL A 184 -21.27 -1.49 -0.12
CA VAL A 184 -20.75 -0.41 0.73
C VAL A 184 -19.61 0.32 0.04
N PHE A 185 -18.64 -0.40 -0.52
CA PHE A 185 -17.54 0.20 -1.28
C PHE A 185 -18.00 0.98 -2.50
N LEU A 186 -19.03 0.51 -3.20
CA LEU A 186 -19.56 1.20 -4.37
C LEU A 186 -20.20 2.54 -3.97
N VAL A 187 -21.00 2.54 -2.90
CA VAL A 187 -21.64 3.75 -2.37
C VAL A 187 -20.59 4.71 -1.80
N GLU A 188 -19.59 4.19 -1.10
CA GLU A 188 -18.46 4.95 -0.57
C GLU A 188 -17.70 5.66 -1.70
N ALA A 189 -17.30 4.95 -2.75
CA ALA A 189 -16.58 5.53 -3.89
C ALA A 189 -17.42 6.61 -4.62
N CYS A 190 -18.74 6.40 -4.77
CA CYS A 190 -19.65 7.41 -5.30
C CYS A 190 -19.72 8.65 -4.40
N LEU A 191 -19.79 8.47 -3.08
CA LEU A 191 -19.76 9.57 -2.10
C LEU A 191 -18.42 10.32 -2.16
N PHE A 192 -17.31 9.61 -2.31
CA PHE A 192 -15.98 10.17 -2.46
C PHE A 192 -15.83 11.03 -3.70
N ILE A 193 -16.36 10.58 -4.84
CA ILE A 193 -16.42 11.37 -6.08
C ILE A 193 -17.25 12.63 -5.85
N ALA A 194 -18.43 12.52 -5.23
CA ALA A 194 -19.29 13.68 -4.97
C ALA A 194 -18.59 14.72 -4.08
N VAL A 195 -17.95 14.28 -3.00
CA VAL A 195 -17.22 15.16 -2.07
C VAL A 195 -15.98 15.77 -2.73
N SER A 196 -15.28 15.01 -3.56
CA SER A 196 -14.14 15.49 -4.35
C SER A 196 -14.60 16.54 -5.36
N ALA A 197 -15.72 16.31 -6.05
CA ALA A 197 -16.28 17.22 -7.03
C ALA A 197 -16.71 18.57 -6.40
N LEU A 198 -17.27 18.54 -5.19
CA LEU A 198 -17.68 19.72 -4.43
C LEU A 198 -16.51 20.51 -3.79
N GLY A 199 -15.27 20.00 -3.87
CA GLY A 199 -14.08 20.66 -3.32
C GLY A 199 -14.03 20.71 -1.79
N ILE A 200 -14.91 19.97 -1.09
CA ILE A 200 -14.96 19.92 0.38
C ILE A 200 -13.73 19.20 0.95
N ARG A 201 -13.08 18.36 0.15
CA ARG A 201 -11.89 17.58 0.52
C ARG A 201 -10.73 18.42 1.05
N ALA A 202 -10.44 19.57 0.44
CA ALA A 202 -9.34 20.43 0.89
C ALA A 202 -9.59 21.01 2.30
N LYS A 203 -10.86 21.20 2.68
CA LYS A 203 -11.23 21.57 4.06
C LYS A 203 -11.06 20.37 4.99
N LEU A 204 -11.47 19.18 4.57
CA LEU A 204 -11.34 17.95 5.35
C LEU A 204 -9.86 17.62 5.65
N ALA A 205 -8.98 17.78 4.66
CA ALA A 205 -7.53 17.64 4.81
C ALA A 205 -6.92 18.58 5.88
N LYS A 206 -7.45 19.80 6.01
CA LYS A 206 -6.99 20.79 7.00
C LYS A 206 -7.44 20.51 8.42
N PHE A 207 -8.48 19.69 8.62
CA PHE A 207 -8.92 19.31 9.96
C PHE A 207 -8.03 18.26 10.62
N ILE A 208 -7.18 17.58 9.85
CA ILE A 208 -6.32 16.51 10.37
C ILE A 208 -4.99 17.11 10.79
N PRO A 209 -4.54 16.86 12.03
CA PRO A 209 -3.21 17.26 12.47
C PRO A 209 -2.12 16.62 11.62
N ASN A 210 -1.08 17.38 11.28
CA ASN A 210 0.04 16.89 10.47
C ASN A 210 0.70 15.65 11.11
N SER A 211 0.83 15.63 12.44
CA SER A 211 1.39 14.50 13.19
C SER A 211 0.60 13.20 13.00
N VAL A 212 -0.73 13.27 13.07
CA VAL A 212 -1.61 12.12 12.82
C VAL A 212 -1.53 11.72 11.35
N ARG A 213 -1.49 12.67 10.42
CA ARG A 213 -1.37 12.39 8.98
C ARG A 213 -0.10 11.60 8.64
N TYR A 214 1.06 12.01 9.17
CA TYR A 214 2.32 11.28 8.99
C TYR A 214 2.31 9.92 9.70
N ALA A 215 1.76 9.87 10.90
CA ALA A 215 1.62 8.63 11.67
C ALA A 215 0.67 7.61 11.01
N CYS A 216 -0.37 8.06 10.30
CA CYS A 216 -1.26 7.19 9.55
C CYS A 216 -0.50 6.41 8.48
N ALA A 217 0.37 7.07 7.70
CA ALA A 217 1.17 6.39 6.68
C ALA A 217 2.08 5.33 7.30
N ALA A 218 2.76 5.66 8.40
CA ALA A 218 3.63 4.73 9.11
C ALA A 218 2.86 3.58 9.79
N GLY A 219 1.70 3.87 10.38
CA GLY A 219 0.83 2.88 11.01
C GLY A 219 0.24 1.88 10.01
N ILE A 220 -0.15 2.34 8.81
CA ILE A 220 -0.55 1.46 7.71
C ILE A 220 0.62 0.56 7.30
N GLY A 221 1.84 1.10 7.21
CA GLY A 221 3.04 0.32 6.93
C GLY A 221 3.32 -0.75 8.00
N LEU A 222 3.19 -0.40 9.28
CA LEU A 222 3.32 -1.35 10.41
C LEU A 222 2.25 -2.43 10.36
N PHE A 223 1.00 -2.08 10.05
CA PHE A 223 -0.09 -3.02 9.91
C PHE A 223 0.15 -4.01 8.75
N ILE A 224 0.59 -3.53 7.59
CA ILE A 224 0.94 -4.37 6.44
C ILE A 224 2.13 -5.29 6.77
N ALA A 225 3.15 -4.77 7.44
CA ALA A 225 4.28 -5.57 7.90
C ALA A 225 3.83 -6.66 8.89
N PHE A 226 2.92 -6.32 9.81
CA PHE A 226 2.33 -7.28 10.75
C PHE A 226 1.58 -8.41 10.02
N VAL A 227 0.74 -8.08 9.03
CA VAL A 227 0.06 -9.06 8.17
C VAL A 227 1.07 -9.95 7.43
N GLY A 228 2.16 -9.37 6.90
CA GLY A 228 3.23 -10.12 6.22
C GLY A 228 4.05 -11.05 7.13
N LEU A 229 4.00 -10.85 8.46
CA LEU A 229 4.67 -11.73 9.43
C LEU A 229 3.78 -12.90 9.87
N GLN A 230 2.47 -12.84 9.61
CA GLN A 230 1.54 -13.92 9.95
C GLN A 230 1.63 -15.11 8.98
N ALA A 231 1.07 -16.25 9.40
CA ALA A 231 1.14 -17.51 8.63
C ALA A 231 0.28 -17.51 7.37
N HIS A 232 -0.89 -16.86 7.39
CA HIS A 232 -1.83 -16.85 6.27
C HIS A 232 -1.28 -16.10 5.05
N GLN A 233 -0.66 -14.93 5.29
CA GLN A 233 -0.26 -14.00 4.24
C GLN A 233 1.25 -13.93 3.99
N GLY A 234 2.08 -14.57 4.83
CA GLY A 234 3.52 -14.34 4.74
C GLY A 234 4.42 -15.36 5.42
N LEU A 235 5.36 -14.85 6.23
CA LEU A 235 6.48 -15.63 6.77
C LEU A 235 6.06 -16.68 7.81
N GLY A 236 4.90 -16.51 8.44
CA GLY A 236 4.47 -17.35 9.54
C GLY A 236 5.39 -17.28 10.76
N LEU A 237 6.02 -16.12 11.00
CA LEU A 237 6.85 -15.87 12.18
C LEU A 237 5.99 -15.59 13.42
N ILE A 238 4.83 -14.98 13.21
CA ILE A 238 3.90 -14.55 14.25
C ILE A 238 2.60 -15.35 14.13
N GLY A 239 2.03 -15.76 15.25
CA GLY A 239 0.71 -16.40 15.30
C GLY A 239 0.03 -16.28 16.66
N PRO A 240 -1.22 -16.77 16.77
CA PRO A 240 -2.03 -16.61 17.96
C PRO A 240 -1.54 -17.47 19.12
N ASP A 241 -1.72 -16.97 20.34
CA ASP A 241 -1.49 -17.70 21.59
C ASP A 241 -2.50 -17.25 22.65
N SER A 242 -3.09 -18.22 23.36
CA SER A 242 -4.12 -17.95 24.36
C SER A 242 -3.63 -17.15 25.58
N ALA A 243 -2.32 -17.11 25.87
CA ALA A 243 -1.76 -16.39 27.01
C ALA A 243 -1.26 -14.99 26.65
N THR A 244 -0.65 -14.80 25.47
CA THR A 244 -0.02 -13.52 25.09
C THR A 244 -0.65 -12.83 23.88
N LEU A 245 -1.75 -13.37 23.34
CA LEU A 245 -2.41 -12.98 22.07
C LEU A 245 -1.56 -13.25 20.83
N VAL A 246 -0.26 -12.93 20.90
CA VAL A 246 0.73 -13.04 19.83
C VAL A 246 1.96 -13.77 20.37
N THR A 247 2.41 -14.80 19.65
CA THR A 247 3.62 -15.58 19.99
C THR A 247 4.51 -15.82 18.78
N LEU A 248 5.75 -16.21 19.05
CA LEU A 248 6.71 -16.66 18.04
C LEU A 248 6.28 -18.03 17.52
N THR A 249 6.03 -18.13 16.21
CA THR A 249 5.60 -19.35 15.53
C THR A 249 6.70 -19.90 14.59
N ALA A 250 6.44 -20.06 13.30
CA ALA A 250 7.30 -20.77 12.34
C ALA A 250 7.54 -22.24 12.71
N CYS A 251 6.46 -22.94 13.05
CA CYS A 251 6.53 -24.28 13.63
C CYS A 251 6.52 -25.39 12.60
N SER A 252 7.22 -26.50 12.87
CA SER A 252 7.17 -27.70 12.02
C SER A 252 5.79 -28.38 12.06
N ARG A 253 5.05 -28.23 13.16
CA ARG A 253 3.67 -28.72 13.31
C ARG A 253 2.78 -27.59 13.84
N THR A 254 1.76 -27.27 13.06
CA THR A 254 0.73 -26.27 13.38
C THR A 254 -0.61 -26.96 13.53
N ASN A 255 -1.43 -26.49 14.47
CA ASN A 255 -2.83 -26.89 14.50
C ASN A 255 -3.56 -26.24 13.32
N LEU A 256 -4.25 -27.05 12.52
CA LEU A 256 -5.01 -26.59 11.35
C LEU A 256 -6.25 -25.78 11.74
N GLU A 257 -6.78 -25.97 12.96
CA GLU A 257 -8.01 -25.30 13.41
C GLU A 257 -7.74 -23.95 14.10
N THR A 258 -6.70 -23.87 14.94
CA THR A 258 -6.39 -22.65 15.72
C THR A 258 -5.21 -21.85 15.17
N GLY A 259 -4.43 -22.41 14.24
CA GLY A 259 -3.17 -21.82 13.78
C GLY A 259 -2.07 -21.82 14.85
N GLU A 260 -2.33 -22.42 16.02
CA GLU A 260 -1.37 -22.47 17.12
C GLU A 260 -0.20 -23.41 16.81
N CYS A 261 0.95 -23.05 17.35
CA CYS A 261 2.15 -23.85 17.24
C CYS A 261 2.14 -25.02 18.23
N LEU A 262 2.01 -26.26 17.74
CA LEU A 262 2.03 -27.46 18.57
C LEU A 262 3.47 -27.91 18.92
N GLY A 263 4.47 -27.57 18.10
CA GLY A 263 5.87 -27.90 18.38
C GLY A 263 6.85 -27.50 17.28
N GLY A 264 8.13 -27.35 17.66
CA GLY A 264 9.24 -27.03 16.75
C GLY A 264 9.26 -25.57 16.29
N LYS A 265 9.22 -24.62 17.24
CA LYS A 265 9.31 -23.17 16.96
C LYS A 265 10.53 -22.82 16.11
N MET A 266 10.36 -21.95 15.12
CA MET A 266 11.39 -21.57 14.12
C MET A 266 11.99 -22.71 13.28
N GLN A 267 11.38 -23.89 13.22
CA GLN A 267 11.86 -25.02 12.41
C GLN A 267 11.15 -25.16 11.07
N SER A 268 10.20 -24.28 10.73
CA SER A 268 9.52 -24.32 9.43
C SER A 268 10.46 -24.00 8.27
N ALA A 269 10.50 -24.88 7.27
CA ALA A 269 11.31 -24.70 6.07
C ALA A 269 10.83 -23.51 5.21
N THR A 270 9.51 -23.26 5.17
CA THR A 270 8.94 -22.13 4.40
C THR A 270 9.31 -20.78 5.01
N PHE A 271 9.39 -20.71 6.34
CA PHE A 271 9.84 -19.52 7.07
C PHE A 271 11.29 -19.16 6.73
N TRP A 272 12.21 -20.14 6.76
CA TRP A 272 13.62 -19.90 6.46
C TRP A 272 13.84 -19.51 5.00
N LEU A 273 13.11 -20.13 4.07
CA LEU A 273 13.16 -19.74 2.67
C LEU A 273 12.67 -18.30 2.46
N GLY A 274 11.55 -17.94 3.07
CA GLY A 274 11.05 -16.55 3.05
C GLY A 274 12.02 -15.56 3.71
N SER A 275 12.67 -15.95 4.79
CA SER A 275 13.68 -15.12 5.49
C SER A 275 14.91 -14.86 4.62
N ILE A 276 15.38 -15.86 3.86
CA ILE A 276 16.42 -15.67 2.84
C ILE A 276 15.94 -14.70 1.76
N GLY A 277 14.68 -14.84 1.31
CA GLY A 277 14.04 -13.88 0.40
C GLY A 277 14.08 -12.45 0.93
N PHE A 278 13.74 -12.25 2.21
CA PHE A 278 13.83 -10.95 2.89
C PHE A 278 15.26 -10.39 2.87
N VAL A 279 16.26 -11.21 3.20
CA VAL A 279 17.67 -10.78 3.17
C VAL A 279 18.10 -10.37 1.76
N ILE A 280 17.69 -11.10 0.73
CA ILE A 280 17.96 -10.75 -0.67
C ILE A 280 17.33 -9.40 -1.03
N MET A 281 16.07 -9.17 -0.64
CA MET A 281 15.39 -7.89 -0.86
C MET A 281 16.09 -6.74 -0.13
N ALA A 282 16.39 -6.93 1.16
CA ALA A 282 17.05 -5.93 1.98
C ALA A 282 18.45 -5.59 1.46
N TYR A 283 19.23 -6.60 1.06
CA TYR A 283 20.53 -6.40 0.43
C TYR A 283 20.42 -5.68 -0.92
N GLY A 284 19.44 -6.05 -1.74
CA GLY A 284 19.16 -5.38 -3.00
C GLY A 284 18.80 -3.91 -2.82
N LEU A 285 17.98 -3.60 -1.82
CA LEU A 285 17.61 -2.22 -1.48
C LEU A 285 18.81 -1.45 -0.92
N MET A 286 19.65 -2.07 -0.09
CA MET A 286 20.89 -1.46 0.42
C MET A 286 21.86 -1.07 -0.71
N LYS A 287 21.85 -1.80 -1.82
CA LYS A 287 22.68 -1.53 -3.01
C LYS A 287 21.98 -0.66 -4.05
N ASP A 288 20.81 -0.09 -3.73
CA ASP A 288 19.97 0.67 -4.66
C ASP A 288 19.74 -0.06 -6.00
N LEU A 289 19.63 -1.40 -5.96
CA LEU A 289 19.33 -2.21 -7.13
C LEU A 289 17.86 -2.02 -7.52
N LYS A 290 17.64 -1.66 -8.78
CA LYS A 290 16.29 -1.47 -9.33
C LYS A 290 15.52 -2.79 -9.31
N GLY A 291 14.29 -2.75 -8.82
CA GLY A 291 13.44 -3.95 -8.68
C GLY A 291 13.91 -4.91 -7.59
N SER A 292 14.64 -4.43 -6.58
CA SER A 292 15.17 -5.24 -5.46
C SER A 292 14.13 -6.15 -4.81
N MET A 293 12.88 -5.69 -4.69
CA MET A 293 11.77 -6.48 -4.16
C MET A 293 11.46 -7.73 -5.00
N ILE A 294 11.49 -7.62 -6.34
CA ILE A 294 11.16 -8.75 -7.22
C ILE A 294 12.20 -9.86 -7.14
N TYR A 295 13.48 -9.53 -7.02
CA TYR A 295 14.53 -10.58 -6.97
C TYR A 295 14.29 -11.54 -5.80
N GLY A 296 13.87 -11.03 -4.64
CA GLY A 296 13.50 -11.88 -3.51
C GLY A 296 12.26 -12.74 -3.78
N ILE A 297 11.21 -12.15 -4.37
CA ILE A 297 9.97 -12.87 -4.69
C ILE A 297 10.27 -13.98 -5.70
N VAL A 298 10.99 -13.67 -6.77
CA VAL A 298 11.36 -14.62 -7.83
C VAL A 298 12.23 -15.73 -7.26
N PHE A 299 13.23 -15.41 -6.44
CA PHE A 299 14.10 -16.41 -5.82
C PHE A 299 13.29 -17.41 -4.98
N VAL A 300 12.46 -16.92 -4.05
CA VAL A 300 11.64 -17.80 -3.19
C VAL A 300 10.63 -18.60 -4.01
N THR A 301 10.02 -17.98 -5.02
CA THR A 301 9.03 -18.62 -5.88
C THR A 301 9.65 -19.74 -6.72
N LEU A 302 10.81 -19.51 -7.35
CA LEU A 302 11.52 -20.51 -8.15
C LEU A 302 11.91 -21.74 -7.31
N VAL A 303 12.41 -21.52 -6.09
CA VAL A 303 12.72 -22.63 -5.17
C VAL A 303 11.45 -23.38 -4.75
N SER A 304 10.34 -22.68 -4.59
CA SER A 304 9.06 -23.27 -4.18
C SER A 304 8.32 -24.03 -5.30
N TRP A 305 8.75 -23.92 -6.56
CA TRP A 305 8.17 -24.68 -7.68
C TRP A 305 8.68 -26.13 -7.78
N PHE A 306 9.80 -26.45 -7.13
CA PHE A 306 10.35 -27.82 -7.15
C PHE A 306 9.49 -28.77 -6.31
N ARG A 307 8.75 -29.65 -6.99
CA ARG A 307 7.93 -30.71 -6.36
C ARG A 307 8.81 -31.70 -5.58
N GLY A 308 8.29 -32.20 -4.46
CA GLY A 308 8.98 -33.17 -3.60
C GLY A 308 9.84 -32.56 -2.48
N THR A 309 9.89 -31.23 -2.36
CA THR A 309 10.56 -30.53 -1.26
C THR A 309 9.58 -30.10 -0.17
N ALA A 310 10.05 -29.90 1.07
CA ALA A 310 9.22 -29.41 2.18
C ALA A 310 8.72 -27.96 2.00
N VAL A 311 9.19 -27.26 0.96
CA VAL A 311 8.84 -25.87 0.63
C VAL A 311 8.01 -25.77 -0.66
N THR A 312 7.54 -26.90 -1.20
CA THR A 312 6.81 -26.92 -2.47
C THR A 312 5.45 -26.23 -2.35
N TYR A 313 5.14 -25.36 -3.32
CA TYR A 313 3.78 -24.83 -3.51
C TYR A 313 2.84 -25.84 -4.20
N PHE A 314 3.41 -26.87 -4.83
CA PHE A 314 2.69 -27.94 -5.53
C PHE A 314 2.90 -29.29 -4.83
N PRO A 315 2.28 -29.52 -3.65
CA PRO A 315 2.33 -30.81 -2.98
C PRO A 315 1.70 -31.91 -3.87
N HIS A 316 2.01 -33.17 -3.60
CA HIS A 316 1.35 -34.32 -4.25
C HIS A 316 -0.02 -34.57 -3.61
N SER A 317 -0.91 -33.59 -3.74
CA SER A 317 -2.31 -33.67 -3.35
C SER A 317 -3.19 -33.29 -4.56
N PRO A 318 -4.48 -33.68 -4.59
CA PRO A 318 -5.38 -33.36 -5.71
C PRO A 318 -5.39 -31.85 -6.03
N LEU A 319 -5.34 -31.01 -5.00
CA LEU A 319 -5.22 -29.55 -5.11
C LEU A 319 -3.87 -29.08 -5.67
N GLY A 320 -2.78 -29.69 -5.21
CA GLY A 320 -1.45 -29.38 -5.72
C GLY A 320 -1.30 -29.75 -7.20
N ASP A 321 -1.93 -30.84 -7.64
CA ASP A 321 -1.96 -31.25 -9.05
C ASP A 321 -2.84 -30.33 -9.91
N GLU A 322 -3.99 -29.87 -9.41
CA GLU A 322 -4.83 -28.88 -10.10
C GLU A 322 -4.09 -27.54 -10.27
N ARG A 323 -3.45 -27.05 -9.20
CA ARG A 323 -2.61 -25.84 -9.25
C ARG A 323 -1.45 -25.99 -10.24
N TYR A 324 -0.81 -27.16 -10.27
CA TYR A 324 0.28 -27.43 -11.20
C TYR A 324 -0.22 -27.49 -12.66
N ASN A 325 -1.39 -28.08 -12.92
CA ASN A 325 -1.99 -28.10 -14.24
C ASN A 325 -2.39 -26.71 -14.72
N TYR A 326 -2.87 -25.85 -13.81
CA TYR A 326 -3.12 -24.44 -14.13
C TYR A 326 -1.82 -23.69 -14.43
N PHE A 327 -0.79 -23.85 -13.59
CA PHE A 327 0.55 -23.27 -13.80
C PHE A 327 1.14 -23.66 -15.16
N ARG A 328 0.98 -24.92 -15.58
CA ARG A 328 1.48 -25.42 -16.88
C ARG A 328 0.87 -24.74 -18.10
N LYS A 329 -0.28 -24.08 -17.97
CA LYS A 329 -0.87 -23.34 -19.09
C LYS A 329 -0.03 -22.12 -19.47
N VAL A 330 0.83 -21.61 -18.58
CA VAL A 330 1.77 -20.47 -18.70
C VAL A 330 1.11 -19.15 -19.10
N VAL A 331 0.35 -19.16 -20.18
CA VAL A 331 -0.53 -18.10 -20.66
C VAL A 331 -1.96 -18.63 -20.73
N ASP A 332 -2.86 -18.02 -19.96
CA ASP A 332 -4.29 -18.29 -20.02
C ASP A 332 -5.05 -17.00 -19.73
N PHE A 333 -6.19 -16.82 -20.38
CA PHE A 333 -7.08 -15.69 -20.14
C PHE A 333 -8.24 -16.15 -19.25
N HIS A 334 -8.08 -15.96 -17.94
CA HIS A 334 -9.14 -16.26 -16.99
C HIS A 334 -10.24 -15.20 -17.10
N LYS A 335 -11.45 -15.63 -17.46
CA LYS A 335 -12.63 -14.76 -17.46
C LYS A 335 -13.16 -14.68 -16.04
N ILE A 336 -13.51 -13.48 -15.58
CA ILE A 336 -14.11 -13.29 -14.26
C ILE A 336 -15.50 -13.92 -14.26
N GLU A 337 -15.72 -14.94 -13.42
CA GLU A 337 -17.02 -15.64 -13.32
C GLU A 337 -17.77 -15.31 -12.03
N LYS A 338 -17.06 -15.25 -10.89
CA LYS A 338 -17.69 -15.23 -9.56
C LYS A 338 -17.56 -13.90 -8.80
N THR A 339 -16.80 -12.92 -9.28
CA THR A 339 -16.57 -11.65 -8.54
C THR A 339 -17.08 -10.40 -9.26
N ALA A 340 -17.16 -10.39 -10.59
CA ALA A 340 -17.63 -9.23 -11.35
C ALA A 340 -19.13 -9.00 -11.14
N GLY A 341 -19.50 -7.77 -10.80
CA GLY A 341 -20.89 -7.31 -10.69
C GLY A 341 -21.67 -7.91 -9.51
N VAL A 342 -21.02 -8.58 -8.55
CA VAL A 342 -21.69 -9.24 -7.43
C VAL A 342 -22.03 -8.27 -6.29
N VAL A 343 -22.57 -7.12 -6.65
CA VAL A 343 -23.00 -6.07 -5.72
C VAL A 343 -24.44 -6.33 -5.30
N SER A 344 -24.69 -6.43 -3.99
CA SER A 344 -26.04 -6.65 -3.47
C SER A 344 -26.44 -5.59 -2.45
N PHE A 345 -27.56 -4.92 -2.70
CA PHE A 345 -28.15 -3.92 -1.80
C PHE A 345 -29.17 -4.53 -0.80
N ASN A 346 -29.41 -5.85 -0.85
CA ASN A 346 -30.44 -6.49 -0.04
C ASN A 346 -30.21 -6.38 1.48
N GLY A 347 -28.96 -6.14 1.91
CA GLY A 347 -28.60 -5.97 3.32
C GLY A 347 -28.19 -4.54 3.68
N PHE A 348 -28.53 -3.53 2.88
CA PHE A 348 -27.97 -2.17 3.08
C PHE A 348 -28.57 -1.41 4.28
N ASN A 349 -29.75 -1.81 4.77
CA ASN A 349 -30.47 -1.07 5.82
C ASN A 349 -30.09 -1.46 7.26
N THR A 350 -28.93 -2.09 7.47
CA THR A 350 -28.45 -2.49 8.80
C THR A 350 -27.54 -1.42 9.38
N THR A 351 -27.57 -1.21 10.71
CA THR A 351 -26.72 -0.22 11.38
C THR A 351 -25.23 -0.44 11.12
N GLU A 352 -24.81 -1.70 11.05
CA GLU A 352 -23.42 -2.10 10.78
C GLU A 352 -22.93 -1.63 9.41
N VAL A 353 -23.80 -1.64 8.39
CA VAL A 353 -23.48 -1.16 7.05
C VAL A 353 -23.22 0.35 7.05
N TRP A 354 -24.02 1.13 7.78
CA TRP A 354 -23.80 2.58 7.90
C TRP A 354 -22.53 2.92 8.67
N VAL A 355 -22.24 2.18 9.74
CA VAL A 355 -20.99 2.33 10.50
C VAL A 355 -19.79 1.99 9.61
N ALA A 356 -19.88 0.89 8.85
CA ALA A 356 -18.83 0.51 7.92
C ALA A 356 -18.65 1.55 6.80
N LEU A 357 -19.74 2.05 6.21
CA LEU A 357 -19.70 3.09 5.18
C LEU A 357 -19.01 4.34 5.68
N ALA A 358 -19.42 4.84 6.86
CA ALA A 358 -18.79 6.01 7.48
C ALA A 358 -17.30 5.74 7.78
N THR A 359 -17.00 4.52 8.25
CA THR A 359 -15.64 4.11 8.61
C THR A 359 -14.71 4.07 7.40
N LEU A 360 -15.18 3.47 6.32
CA LEU A 360 -14.46 3.39 5.07
C LEU A 360 -14.25 4.74 4.42
N PHE A 361 -15.31 5.55 4.39
CA PHE A 361 -15.25 6.89 3.82
C PHE A 361 -14.17 7.74 4.50
N TYR A 362 -14.10 7.75 5.84
CA TYR A 362 -13.05 8.52 6.50
C TYR A 362 -11.67 7.87 6.32
N ILE A 363 -11.55 6.54 6.38
CA ILE A 363 -10.25 5.87 6.14
C ILE A 363 -9.73 6.26 4.76
N ASP A 364 -10.56 6.16 3.73
CA ASP A 364 -10.15 6.43 2.35
C ASP A 364 -9.79 7.90 2.17
N VAL A 365 -10.61 8.84 2.65
CA VAL A 365 -10.27 10.27 2.59
C VAL A 365 -8.92 10.56 3.25
N LEU A 366 -8.63 9.97 4.40
CA LEU A 366 -7.37 10.20 5.11
C LEU A 366 -6.18 9.54 4.42
N ALA A 367 -6.31 8.27 4.05
CA ALA A 367 -5.26 7.50 3.42
C ALA A 367 -4.90 8.06 2.04
N THR A 368 -5.91 8.32 1.21
CA THR A 368 -5.73 8.82 -0.16
C THR A 368 -5.19 10.25 -0.15
N THR A 369 -5.65 11.11 0.77
CA THR A 369 -5.08 12.46 0.90
C THR A 369 -3.64 12.41 1.40
N GLY A 370 -3.34 11.59 2.41
CA GLY A 370 -2.00 11.46 2.96
C GLY A 370 -1.00 10.91 1.95
N THR A 371 -1.35 9.84 1.24
CA THR A 371 -0.49 9.19 0.24
C THR A 371 -0.27 10.08 -0.98
N LEU A 372 -1.32 10.67 -1.57
CA LEU A 372 -1.18 11.56 -2.72
C LEU A 372 -0.32 12.78 -2.38
N TYR A 373 -0.55 13.40 -1.23
CA TYR A 373 0.26 14.52 -0.77
C TYR A 373 1.74 14.11 -0.58
N THR A 374 1.99 12.98 0.08
CA THR A 374 3.36 12.49 0.32
C THR A 374 4.08 12.19 -1.00
N MET A 375 3.37 11.58 -1.97
CA MET A 375 3.95 11.31 -3.29
C MET A 375 4.18 12.59 -4.10
N ALA A 376 3.26 13.55 -4.00
CA ALA A 376 3.44 14.87 -4.60
C ALA A 376 4.65 15.59 -4.00
N GLU A 377 4.87 15.50 -2.70
CA GLU A 377 6.02 16.09 -1.99
C GLU A 377 7.34 15.44 -2.42
N ILE A 378 7.40 14.11 -2.48
CA ILE A 378 8.56 13.37 -3.00
C ILE A 378 8.87 13.75 -4.46
N GLY A 379 7.83 14.01 -5.25
CA GLY A 379 7.95 14.46 -6.63
C GLY A 379 8.29 15.95 -6.81
N GLY A 380 8.23 16.74 -5.75
CA GLY A 380 8.41 18.20 -5.80
C GLY A 380 7.26 18.95 -6.46
N PHE A 381 6.03 18.42 -6.40
CA PHE A 381 4.82 18.99 -7.00
C PHE A 381 3.98 19.85 -6.03
N VAL A 382 4.36 19.91 -4.76
CA VAL A 382 3.62 20.63 -3.71
C VAL A 382 4.01 22.10 -3.68
N ASN A 383 3.00 22.98 -3.69
CA ASN A 383 3.16 24.42 -3.56
C ASN A 383 3.19 24.85 -2.09
N GLU A 384 3.63 26.09 -1.81
CA GLU A 384 3.67 26.70 -0.47
C GLU A 384 2.32 26.71 0.28
N ARG A 385 1.19 26.62 -0.45
CA ARG A 385 -0.16 26.55 0.12
C ARG A 385 -0.58 25.15 0.57
N GLY A 386 0.28 24.14 0.40
CA GLY A 386 0.00 22.74 0.72
C GLY A 386 -0.92 22.04 -0.28
N THR A 387 -1.05 22.56 -1.51
CA THR A 387 -1.78 21.95 -2.64
C THR A 387 -0.80 21.57 -3.74
N PHE A 388 -1.18 20.61 -4.61
CA PHE A 388 -0.31 20.16 -5.71
C PHE A 388 -0.99 20.25 -7.08
N GLU A 389 -0.18 20.31 -8.15
CA GLU A 389 -0.68 20.40 -9.53
C GLU A 389 -1.52 19.16 -9.90
N GLY A 390 -2.75 19.37 -10.35
CA GLY A 390 -3.65 18.29 -10.76
C GLY A 390 -4.37 17.58 -9.61
N GLU A 391 -4.33 18.11 -8.39
CA GLU A 391 -4.93 17.46 -7.20
C GLU A 391 -6.41 17.08 -7.39
N TYR A 392 -7.23 17.97 -7.94
CA TYR A 392 -8.66 17.72 -8.15
C TYR A 392 -8.91 16.55 -9.11
N MET A 393 -8.16 16.51 -10.22
CA MET A 393 -8.26 15.42 -11.19
C MET A 393 -7.74 14.11 -10.61
N ALA A 394 -6.65 14.15 -9.83
CA ALA A 394 -6.12 12.96 -9.18
C ALA A 394 -7.16 12.33 -8.24
N TYR A 395 -7.87 13.13 -7.47
CA TYR A 395 -8.89 12.67 -6.54
C TYR A 395 -10.16 12.14 -7.23
N ILE A 396 -10.60 12.78 -8.32
CA ILE A 396 -11.72 12.26 -9.12
C ILE A 396 -11.35 10.95 -9.78
N VAL A 397 -10.14 10.86 -10.35
CA VAL A 397 -9.64 9.63 -10.97
C VAL A 397 -9.61 8.49 -9.96
N ASP A 398 -9.10 8.75 -8.77
CA ASP A 398 -9.03 7.77 -7.68
C ASP A 398 -10.44 7.23 -7.34
N GLY A 399 -11.41 8.12 -7.06
CA GLY A 399 -12.80 7.72 -6.80
C GLY A 399 -13.47 6.98 -7.97
N CYS A 400 -13.33 7.47 -9.20
CA CYS A 400 -13.88 6.80 -10.39
C CYS A 400 -13.25 5.42 -10.61
N SER A 401 -11.96 5.27 -10.33
CA SER A 401 -11.27 3.99 -10.43
C SER A 401 -11.73 3.03 -9.34
N SER A 402 -12.00 3.52 -8.13
CA SER A 402 -12.58 2.74 -7.03
C SER A 402 -13.98 2.21 -7.34
N VAL A 403 -14.81 2.98 -8.05
CA VAL A 403 -16.09 2.50 -8.58
C VAL A 403 -15.88 1.32 -9.53
N VAL A 404 -14.97 1.46 -10.50
CA VAL A 404 -14.66 0.38 -11.46
C VAL A 404 -14.10 -0.86 -10.74
N ALA A 405 -13.20 -0.66 -9.78
CA ALA A 405 -12.60 -1.73 -8.99
C ALA A 405 -13.66 -2.55 -8.23
N THR A 406 -14.58 -1.86 -7.57
CA THR A 406 -15.67 -2.48 -6.83
C THR A 406 -16.62 -3.26 -7.74
N LEU A 407 -16.91 -2.73 -8.93
CA LEU A 407 -17.70 -3.44 -9.94
C LEU A 407 -17.00 -4.70 -10.47
N LEU A 408 -15.67 -4.73 -10.47
CA LEU A 408 -14.88 -5.93 -10.81
C LEU A 408 -14.76 -6.91 -9.63
N GLY A 409 -15.30 -6.56 -8.46
CA GLY A 409 -15.33 -7.39 -7.26
C GLY A 409 -14.08 -7.31 -6.39
N VAL A 410 -13.25 -6.28 -6.58
CA VAL A 410 -12.09 -5.97 -5.74
C VAL A 410 -12.34 -4.72 -4.89
N SER A 411 -11.46 -4.43 -3.94
CA SER A 411 -11.57 -3.25 -3.08
C SER A 411 -11.32 -1.92 -3.83
N PRO A 412 -11.65 -0.78 -3.22
CA PRO A 412 -11.31 0.54 -3.72
C PRO A 412 -9.83 0.67 -4.06
N ILE A 413 -9.54 1.43 -5.12
CA ILE A 413 -8.19 1.74 -5.54
C ILE A 413 -7.66 2.89 -4.70
N ALA A 414 -6.36 2.87 -4.43
CA ALA A 414 -5.65 4.01 -3.91
C ALA A 414 -4.32 4.22 -4.64
N THR A 415 -3.71 5.36 -4.38
CA THR A 415 -2.35 5.66 -4.85
C THR A 415 -1.31 4.89 -4.04
N TYR A 416 -0.39 4.23 -4.75
CA TYR A 416 0.65 3.39 -4.13
C TYR A 416 1.95 4.16 -3.88
N VAL A 417 2.52 3.96 -2.69
CA VAL A 417 3.76 4.64 -2.23
C VAL A 417 5.01 4.13 -2.94
N GLU A 418 4.92 2.95 -3.55
CA GLU A 418 5.89 2.29 -4.41
C GLU A 418 6.19 3.13 -5.65
N SER A 419 5.28 4.01 -6.05
CA SER A 419 5.48 5.04 -7.08
C SER A 419 6.67 5.94 -6.77
N SER A 420 7.06 6.07 -5.49
CA SER A 420 8.28 6.78 -5.09
C SER A 420 9.55 6.22 -5.73
N ALA A 421 9.59 4.92 -6.05
CA ALA A 421 10.71 4.31 -6.76
C ALA A 421 10.84 4.86 -8.19
N GLY A 422 9.74 4.94 -8.94
CA GLY A 422 9.74 5.56 -10.26
C GLY A 422 10.02 7.07 -10.22
N ILE A 423 9.50 7.78 -9.21
CA ILE A 423 9.80 9.20 -9.02
C ILE A 423 11.30 9.41 -8.77
N ARG A 424 11.93 8.55 -7.98
CA ARG A 424 13.39 8.57 -7.73
C ARG A 424 14.22 8.24 -8.97
N GLU A 425 13.72 7.36 -9.84
CA GLU A 425 14.29 7.11 -11.17
C GLU A 425 14.14 8.32 -12.12
N GLY A 426 13.36 9.31 -11.72
CA GLY A 426 13.17 10.58 -12.40
C GLY A 426 11.90 10.67 -13.23
N GLY A 427 10.92 9.79 -12.99
CA GLY A 427 9.57 9.92 -13.52
C GLY A 427 8.87 11.12 -12.90
N ARG A 428 8.34 12.00 -13.76
CA ARG A 428 7.67 13.24 -13.35
C ARG A 428 6.35 13.50 -14.07
N THR A 429 5.96 12.66 -15.01
CA THR A 429 4.73 12.85 -15.79
C THR A 429 3.83 11.64 -15.73
N GLY A 430 2.60 11.82 -16.20
CA GLY A 430 1.64 10.75 -16.38
C GLY A 430 2.09 9.63 -17.35
N ILE A 431 3.14 9.84 -18.16
CA ILE A 431 3.72 8.77 -18.99
C ILE A 431 4.21 7.62 -18.11
N THR A 432 4.80 7.92 -16.94
CA THR A 432 5.19 6.91 -15.95
C THR A 432 3.98 6.04 -15.56
N ALA A 433 2.83 6.64 -15.26
CA ALA A 433 1.61 5.91 -14.89
C ALA A 433 0.98 5.13 -16.07
N ILE A 434 1.06 5.66 -17.29
CA ILE A 434 0.63 4.94 -18.51
C ILE A 434 1.48 3.70 -18.74
N VAL A 435 2.79 3.79 -18.52
CA VAL A 435 3.69 2.62 -18.61
C VAL A 435 3.33 1.58 -17.56
N VAL A 436 3.06 2.00 -16.32
CA VAL A 436 2.57 1.10 -15.26
C VAL A 436 1.28 0.40 -15.69
N SER A 437 0.31 1.14 -16.23
CA SER A 437 -0.94 0.58 -16.77
C SER A 437 -0.69 -0.46 -17.86
N PHE A 438 0.19 -0.16 -18.81
CA PHE A 438 0.55 -1.11 -19.87
C PHE A 438 1.24 -2.37 -19.32
N CYS A 439 2.05 -2.24 -18.27
CA CYS A 439 2.67 -3.39 -17.61
C CYS A 439 1.64 -4.27 -16.88
N PHE A 440 0.64 -3.67 -16.24
CA PHE A 440 -0.51 -4.40 -15.69
C PHE A 440 -1.33 -5.06 -16.81
N MET A 441 -1.61 -4.38 -17.92
CA MET A 441 -2.26 -5.00 -19.08
C MET A 441 -1.48 -6.25 -19.54
N MET A 442 -0.15 -6.16 -19.62
CA MET A 442 0.69 -7.29 -20.00
C MET A 442 0.66 -8.43 -18.98
N SER A 443 0.49 -8.13 -17.69
CA SER A 443 0.45 -9.16 -16.64
C SER A 443 -0.80 -10.04 -16.68
N LEU A 444 -1.89 -9.61 -17.34
CA LEU A 444 -3.09 -10.42 -17.57
C LEU A 444 -2.77 -11.75 -18.27
N PHE A 445 -1.86 -11.72 -19.26
CA PHE A 445 -1.47 -12.92 -19.99
C PHE A 445 -0.68 -13.91 -19.13
N PHE A 446 -0.05 -13.44 -18.05
CA PHE A 446 0.77 -14.26 -17.15
C PHE A 446 0.04 -14.58 -15.84
N THR A 447 -1.30 -14.47 -15.80
CA THR A 447 -2.10 -14.77 -14.60
C THR A 447 -1.82 -16.17 -14.03
N PRO A 448 -1.71 -17.26 -14.83
CA PRO A 448 -1.37 -18.58 -14.30
C PRO A 448 0.01 -18.66 -13.64
N LEU A 449 0.96 -17.83 -14.10
CA LEU A 449 2.28 -17.73 -13.51
C LEU A 449 2.19 -16.99 -12.15
N LEU A 450 1.45 -15.89 -12.09
CA LEU A 450 1.30 -15.06 -10.90
C LEU A 450 0.47 -15.74 -9.80
N SER A 451 -0.47 -16.60 -10.17
CA SER A 451 -1.25 -17.40 -9.21
C SER A 451 -0.42 -18.45 -8.46
N SER A 452 0.71 -18.85 -9.04
CA SER A 452 1.64 -19.82 -8.46
C SER A 452 2.60 -19.24 -7.43
N VAL A 453 2.57 -17.92 -7.20
CA VAL A 453 3.44 -17.27 -6.22
C VAL A 453 2.97 -17.64 -4.80
N PRO A 454 3.83 -18.29 -3.99
CA PRO A 454 3.45 -18.73 -2.66
C PRO A 454 3.37 -17.56 -1.66
N PRO A 455 2.54 -17.66 -0.60
CA PRO A 455 2.42 -16.62 0.42
C PRO A 455 3.75 -16.29 1.13
N TRP A 456 4.61 -17.28 1.38
CA TRP A 456 5.91 -17.05 2.04
C TRP A 456 6.94 -16.31 1.15
N ALA A 457 6.73 -16.20 -0.17
CA ALA A 457 7.51 -15.29 -1.03
C ALA A 457 7.07 -13.83 -0.87
N ILE A 458 5.79 -13.64 -0.56
CA ILE A 458 5.11 -12.36 -0.52
C ILE A 458 5.29 -11.67 0.84
N GLY A 459 5.19 -12.43 1.95
CA GLY A 459 5.37 -11.91 3.31
C GLY A 459 6.60 -10.99 3.48
N PRO A 460 7.80 -11.40 3.05
CA PRO A 460 9.00 -10.56 3.04
C PRO A 460 8.83 -9.21 2.35
N SER A 461 8.13 -9.18 1.21
CA SER A 461 7.92 -7.94 0.46
C SER A 461 6.98 -6.99 1.21
N LEU A 462 5.94 -7.50 1.89
CA LEU A 462 5.05 -6.70 2.73
C LEU A 462 5.80 -6.09 3.93
N VAL A 463 6.72 -6.84 4.54
CA VAL A 463 7.58 -6.32 5.61
C VAL A 463 8.48 -5.21 5.07
N MET A 464 9.08 -5.39 3.88
CA MET A 464 9.91 -4.35 3.24
C MET A 464 9.12 -3.09 2.87
N VAL A 465 7.86 -3.22 2.45
CA VAL A 465 6.97 -2.07 2.22
C VAL A 465 6.75 -1.30 3.52
N GLY A 466 6.51 -2.00 4.64
CA GLY A 466 6.43 -1.38 5.97
C GLY A 466 7.69 -0.59 6.34
N VAL A 467 8.88 -1.13 6.03
CA VAL A 467 10.16 -0.43 6.23
C VAL A 467 10.24 0.86 5.41
N MET A 468 9.77 0.86 4.16
CA MET A 468 9.77 2.06 3.33
C MET A 468 8.82 3.14 3.86
N MET A 469 7.64 2.77 4.34
CA MET A 469 6.66 3.71 4.91
C MET A 469 7.08 4.28 6.26
N MET A 470 7.88 3.55 7.03
CA MET A 470 8.44 4.02 8.31
C MET A 470 9.30 5.28 8.16
N LYS A 471 9.83 5.58 6.97
CA LYS A 471 10.62 6.79 6.73
C LYS A 471 9.87 8.09 7.05
N VAL A 472 8.55 8.11 6.86
CA VAL A 472 7.69 9.30 7.09
C VAL A 472 7.65 9.68 8.57
N VAL A 473 7.97 8.76 9.47
CA VAL A 473 8.02 9.00 10.92
C VAL A 473 9.05 10.06 11.31
N LYS A 474 10.06 10.29 10.48
CA LYS A 474 11.06 11.35 10.70
C LYS A 474 10.47 12.76 10.62
N GLU A 475 9.37 12.93 9.87
CA GLU A 475 8.70 14.23 9.69
C GLU A 475 7.80 14.61 10.89
N VAL A 476 7.62 13.70 11.86
CA VAL A 476 6.89 13.99 13.09
C VAL A 476 7.78 14.76 14.06
N GLU A 477 7.28 15.85 14.64
CA GLU A 477 7.99 16.64 15.65
C GLU A 477 8.04 15.92 17.02
N TRP A 478 8.98 14.98 17.16
CA TRP A 478 9.14 14.15 18.36
C TRP A 478 9.46 14.93 19.65
N GLY A 479 10.00 16.15 19.53
CA GLY A 479 10.28 17.01 20.67
C GLY A 479 9.02 17.56 21.36
N ASN A 480 7.89 17.61 20.65
CA ASN A 480 6.63 18.09 21.18
C ASN A 480 5.72 16.90 21.57
N VAL A 481 5.45 16.76 22.88
CA VAL A 481 4.59 15.69 23.42
C VAL A 481 3.17 15.75 22.84
N LYS A 482 2.68 16.96 22.52
CA LYS A 482 1.36 17.17 21.92
C LYS A 482 1.23 16.52 20.54
N GLU A 483 2.33 16.37 19.81
CA GLU A 483 2.34 15.81 18.47
C GLU A 483 2.83 14.36 18.45
N SER A 484 3.85 14.04 19.23
CA SER A 484 4.44 12.71 19.31
C SER A 484 3.52 11.67 19.94
N VAL A 485 2.75 12.01 20.98
CA VAL A 485 1.85 11.04 21.65
C VAL A 485 0.71 10.61 20.73
N PRO A 486 -0.05 11.52 20.08
CA PRO A 486 -1.03 11.14 19.06
C PRO A 486 -0.44 10.29 17.93
N ALA A 487 0.75 10.68 17.45
CA ALA A 487 1.44 9.93 16.40
C ALA A 487 1.77 8.50 16.84
N PHE A 488 2.33 8.32 18.04
CA PHE A 488 2.64 7.01 18.61
C PHE A 488 1.39 6.14 18.79
N VAL A 489 0.33 6.69 19.38
CA VAL A 489 -0.95 5.98 19.59
C VAL A 489 -1.54 5.52 18.25
N THR A 490 -1.50 6.40 17.24
CA THR A 490 -1.95 6.06 15.87
C THR A 490 -1.17 4.87 15.32
N MET A 491 0.16 4.90 15.41
CA MET A 491 1.03 3.85 14.85
C MET A 491 0.86 2.49 15.54
N VAL A 492 0.70 2.48 16.86
CA VAL A 492 0.64 1.23 17.65
C VAL A 492 -0.74 0.58 17.61
N LEU A 493 -1.81 1.37 17.65
CA LEU A 493 -3.17 0.81 17.68
C LEU A 493 -3.56 0.13 16.36
N MET A 494 -3.06 0.58 15.21
CA MET A 494 -3.39 -0.04 13.92
C MET A 494 -3.05 -1.54 13.85
N PRO A 495 -1.79 -1.98 14.07
CA PRO A 495 -1.44 -3.40 14.06
C PRO A 495 -2.10 -4.18 15.19
N LEU A 496 -2.15 -3.63 16.41
CA LEU A 496 -2.63 -4.37 17.58
C LEU A 496 -4.15 -4.56 17.62
N THR A 497 -4.92 -3.62 17.08
CA THR A 497 -6.39 -3.74 17.01
C THR A 497 -6.86 -4.32 15.68
N TYR A 498 -5.91 -4.62 14.78
CA TYR A 498 -6.19 -5.13 13.44
C TYR A 498 -7.18 -4.26 12.64
N SER A 499 -7.18 -2.96 12.95
CA SER A 499 -8.12 -1.97 12.44
C SER A 499 -7.43 -0.62 12.28
N ILE A 500 -7.28 -0.20 11.03
CA ILE A 500 -6.71 1.11 10.67
C ILE A 500 -7.57 2.22 11.29
N ALA A 501 -8.89 2.05 11.21
CA ALA A 501 -9.89 2.92 11.78
C ALA A 501 -9.62 3.27 13.25
N ASN A 502 -9.49 2.25 14.09
CA ASN A 502 -9.28 2.42 15.53
C ASN A 502 -7.98 3.17 15.83
N GLY A 503 -6.94 2.94 15.02
CA GLY A 503 -5.68 3.67 15.15
C GLY A 503 -5.83 5.17 14.87
N ILE A 504 -6.49 5.53 13.76
CA ILE A 504 -6.74 6.93 13.41
C ILE A 504 -7.59 7.63 14.47
N VAL A 505 -8.71 7.01 14.87
CA VAL A 505 -9.64 7.59 15.86
C VAL A 505 -8.93 7.78 17.20
N GLY A 506 -8.14 6.81 17.64
CA GLY A 506 -7.33 6.94 18.85
C GLY A 506 -6.33 8.10 18.75
N GLY A 507 -5.63 8.23 17.63
CA GLY A 507 -4.71 9.34 17.36
C GLY A 507 -5.36 10.72 17.43
N ILE A 508 -6.43 10.92 16.65
CA ILE A 508 -7.17 12.20 16.63
C ILE A 508 -7.76 12.50 18.01
N GLY A 509 -8.34 11.49 18.67
CA GLY A 509 -8.93 11.64 20.01
C GLY A 509 -7.91 12.13 21.03
N VAL A 510 -6.70 11.54 21.05
CA VAL A 510 -5.62 11.97 21.93
C VAL A 510 -5.13 13.38 21.58
N TYR A 511 -4.98 13.70 20.29
CA TYR A 511 -4.59 15.05 19.86
C TYR A 511 -5.59 16.12 20.31
N VAL A 512 -6.89 15.83 20.17
CA VAL A 512 -7.97 16.71 20.61
C VAL A 512 -7.95 16.85 22.13
N ALA A 513 -7.81 15.75 22.88
CA ALA A 513 -7.74 15.78 24.33
C ALA A 513 -6.57 16.64 24.86
N LEU A 514 -5.37 16.49 24.29
CA LEU A 514 -4.20 17.30 24.65
C LEU A 514 -4.37 18.77 24.23
N SER A 515 -5.01 19.02 23.09
CA SER A 515 -5.28 20.38 22.62
C SER A 515 -6.34 21.10 23.46
N LEU A 516 -7.34 20.37 23.95
CA LEU A 516 -8.35 20.90 24.86
C LEU A 516 -7.73 21.34 26.19
N TYR A 517 -6.81 20.54 26.75
CA TYR A 517 -6.09 20.90 27.98
C TYR A 517 -5.33 22.23 27.84
N ASP A 518 -4.59 22.42 26.74
CA ASP A 518 -3.89 23.68 26.45
C ASP A 518 -4.83 24.87 26.26
N ASN A 519 -5.97 24.66 25.60
CA ASN A 519 -6.94 25.72 25.36
C ASN A 519 -7.63 26.14 26.67
N VAL A 520 -7.94 25.20 27.56
CA VAL A 520 -8.47 25.48 28.89
C VAL A 520 -7.43 26.20 29.75
N LEU A 521 -6.16 25.78 29.73
CA LEU A 521 -5.08 26.49 30.43
C LEU A 521 -4.88 27.92 29.90
N ARG A 522 -4.94 28.12 28.59
CA ARG A 522 -4.89 29.46 27.98
C ARG A 522 -6.07 30.32 28.41
N LEU A 523 -7.28 29.75 28.41
CA LEU A 523 -8.48 30.44 28.88
C LEU A 523 -8.38 30.80 30.37
N MET A 524 -7.89 29.91 31.22
CA MET A 524 -7.67 30.19 32.64
C MET A 524 -6.60 31.26 32.86
N LYS A 525 -5.47 31.22 32.14
CA LYS A 525 -4.43 32.26 32.20
C LYS A 525 -4.96 33.61 31.74
N TRP A 526 -5.79 33.63 30.70
CA TRP A 526 -6.45 34.83 30.21
C TRP A 526 -7.44 35.39 31.24
N LEU A 527 -8.28 34.54 31.84
CA LEU A 527 -9.21 34.93 32.91
C LEU A 527 -8.48 35.44 34.17
N MET A 528 -7.37 34.83 34.56
CA MET A 528 -6.53 35.33 35.66
C MET A 528 -5.88 36.68 35.33
N LYS A 529 -5.44 36.88 34.08
CA LYS A 529 -4.90 38.17 33.62
C LYS A 529 -5.99 39.25 33.63
N MET A 530 -7.19 38.95 33.15
CA MET A 530 -8.35 39.85 33.20
C MET A 530 -8.71 40.21 34.65
N LYS A 531 -8.79 39.24 35.56
CA LYS A 531 -9.03 39.50 36.99
C LYS A 531 -7.95 40.41 37.60
N LYS A 532 -6.68 40.21 37.26
CA LYS A 532 -5.58 41.09 37.73
C LYS A 532 -5.69 42.51 37.18
N VAL A 533 -6.04 42.66 35.90
CA VAL A 533 -6.21 43.99 35.27
C VAL A 533 -7.38 44.73 35.94
N VAL A 534 -8.54 44.08 36.10
CA VAL A 534 -9.71 44.66 36.77
C VAL A 534 -9.41 45.03 38.22
N ALA A 535 -8.69 44.19 38.98
CA ALA A 535 -8.30 44.52 40.35
C ALA A 535 -7.30 45.69 40.43
N THR A 536 -6.42 45.82 39.44
CA THR A 536 -5.46 46.95 39.37
C THR A 536 -6.18 48.25 39.05
N GLU A 537 -7.15 48.22 38.12
CA GLU A 537 -7.98 49.39 37.80
C GLU A 537 -8.86 49.81 38.98
N GLN A 538 -9.47 48.87 39.71
CA GLN A 538 -10.21 49.18 40.94
C GLN A 538 -9.33 49.85 42.01
N ASN A 539 -8.11 49.32 42.23
CA ASN A 539 -7.18 49.92 43.19
C ASN A 539 -6.71 51.32 42.78
N GLN A 540 -6.53 51.58 41.47
CA GLN A 540 -6.20 52.92 40.98
C GLN A 540 -7.36 53.90 41.15
N VAL A 541 -8.60 53.47 40.91
CA VAL A 541 -9.80 54.31 41.11
C VAL A 541 -9.97 54.64 42.60
N SER A 542 -9.78 53.68 43.51
CA SER A 542 -9.82 53.93 44.96
C SER A 542 -8.70 54.85 45.44
N ALA A 543 -7.47 54.72 44.92
CA ALA A 543 -6.37 55.61 45.26
C ALA A 543 -6.58 57.06 44.75
N THR A 544 -7.20 57.21 43.57
CA THR A 544 -7.53 58.53 43.00
C THR A 544 -8.67 59.19 43.77
N ALA A 545 -9.67 58.42 44.21
CA ALA A 545 -10.74 58.88 45.09
C ALA A 545 -10.20 59.33 46.45
N ALA A 546 -9.31 58.54 47.08
CA ALA A 546 -8.68 58.89 48.36
C ALA A 546 -7.81 60.17 48.26
N ASN A 547 -7.06 60.37 47.17
CA ASN A 547 -6.31 61.60 46.94
C ASN A 547 -7.23 62.81 46.71
N THR A 548 -8.40 62.62 46.10
CA THR A 548 -9.38 63.70 45.89
C THR A 548 -10.01 64.14 47.21
N GLU A 549 -10.30 63.19 48.12
CA GLU A 549 -10.78 63.51 49.48
C GLU A 549 -9.70 64.25 50.28
N LEU A 550 -8.43 63.85 50.19
CA LEU A 550 -7.31 64.51 50.90
C LEU A 550 -7.07 65.96 50.44
N ILE A 551 -7.31 66.27 49.16
CA ILE A 551 -7.20 67.63 48.61
C ILE A 551 -8.39 68.52 49.03
N SER A 552 -9.53 67.92 49.39
CA SER A 552 -10.72 68.68 49.83
C SER A 552 -10.74 69.06 51.32
N VAL A 553 -9.74 68.62 52.09
CA VAL A 553 -9.63 68.84 53.56
C VAL A 553 -8.48 69.81 53.93
N VAL A 554 -7.79 70.38 52.94
CA VAL A 554 -6.82 71.48 53.07
C VAL A 554 -7.41 72.72 52.41
#